data_AF-A0AAX6H4A8-F1
#
_entry.id   AF-A0AAX6H4A8-F1
#
_cell.length_a   1.000
_cell.length_b   1.000
_cell.length_c   1.000
_cell.angle_alpha   90.00
_cell.angle_beta   90.00
_cell.angle_gamma   90.00
#
_symmetry.space_group_name_H-M   'P 1'
#
loop_
_entity.id
_entity.type
_entity.pdbx_description
1 polymer ?
#
loop_
_entity_poly.entity_id
_entity_poly.type
_entity_poly.pdbx_seq_one_letter_code
_entity_poly.pdbx_strand_id
1 'polypeptide(L)'
;MVAQEYTVDLNKPLVCRVGHLGEAYQKCVHQHIISKEGPRFFENDFMEFLTWTVWWVIPTVRLPVVFYFVTMSIRMGHTIPPVAVVVMTGILVWILLEYTLHRFLFHIETKSYWTNTLHYLLHGCHHKHPMDGLCLVFPPAATAILYFPFWNLLRLFSTATTCPALFWGRLVGLCDV
;
A
#
# COMPACT_ATOMS: atom_id res chain seq x y z
N MET A 1 -7.03 -32.63 -17.54
CA MET A 1 -7.53 -32.65 -16.15
C MET A 1 -8.06 -31.26 -15.85
N VAL A 2 -9.38 -31.11 -15.73
CA VAL A 2 -10.00 -29.82 -15.40
C VAL A 2 -9.68 -29.56 -13.93
N ALA A 3 -8.80 -28.59 -13.65
CA ALA A 3 -8.51 -28.18 -12.29
C ALA A 3 -9.83 -27.78 -11.62
N GLN A 4 -10.16 -28.41 -10.48
CA GLN A 4 -11.30 -28.02 -9.66
C GLN A 4 -11.26 -26.50 -9.46
N GLU A 5 -12.35 -25.80 -9.77
CA GLU A 5 -12.56 -24.42 -9.34
C GLU A 5 -12.60 -24.42 -7.82
N TYR A 6 -11.43 -24.22 -7.20
CA TYR A 6 -11.33 -24.11 -5.75
C TYR A 6 -11.91 -22.75 -5.34
N THR A 7 -13.18 -22.75 -4.97
CA THR A 7 -13.88 -21.59 -4.43
C THR A 7 -13.46 -21.40 -2.98
N VAL A 8 -12.95 -20.20 -2.65
CA VAL A 8 -12.55 -19.89 -1.27
C VAL A 8 -13.81 -19.59 -0.45
N ASP A 9 -13.98 -20.28 0.67
CA ASP A 9 -15.09 -20.06 1.61
C ASP A 9 -14.93 -18.73 2.33
N LEU A 10 -15.77 -17.74 1.96
CA LEU A 10 -15.74 -16.38 2.51
C LEU A 10 -16.22 -16.29 3.96
N ASN A 11 -16.88 -17.33 4.49
CA ASN A 11 -17.32 -17.35 5.88
C ASN A 11 -16.19 -17.66 6.85
N LYS A 12 -14.98 -17.93 6.34
CA LYS A 12 -13.82 -18.26 7.15
C LYS A 12 -12.63 -17.36 6.80
N PRO A 13 -11.69 -17.14 7.74
CA PRO A 13 -10.53 -16.28 7.52
C PRO A 13 -9.68 -16.63 6.30
N LEU A 14 -9.38 -15.67 5.44
CA LEU A 14 -8.86 -15.96 4.10
C LEU A 14 -7.33 -16.09 4.03
N VAL A 15 -6.57 -15.36 4.84
CA VAL A 15 -5.14 -15.11 4.62
C VAL A 15 -4.31 -16.40 4.59
N CYS A 16 -4.50 -17.31 5.55
CA CYS A 16 -3.76 -18.58 5.57
C CYS A 16 -4.29 -19.60 4.54
N ARG A 17 -5.51 -19.41 4.02
CA ARG A 17 -6.15 -20.32 3.06
C ARG A 17 -5.72 -20.03 1.63
N VAL A 18 -5.59 -18.76 1.26
CA VAL A 18 -5.20 -18.38 -0.10
C VAL A 18 -3.81 -18.91 -0.47
N GLY A 19 -2.92 -19.11 0.51
CA GLY A 19 -1.65 -19.77 0.31
C GLY A 19 -1.77 -21.19 -0.27
N HIS A 20 -2.79 -21.94 0.15
CA HIS A 20 -2.99 -23.33 -0.30
C HIS A 20 -3.52 -23.44 -1.74
N LEU A 21 -3.91 -22.34 -2.38
CA LEU A 21 -4.39 -22.34 -3.78
C LEU A 21 -3.29 -22.67 -4.80
N GLY A 22 -2.02 -22.56 -4.43
CA GLY A 22 -0.89 -22.84 -5.31
C GLY A 22 -0.99 -22.06 -6.63
N GLU A 23 -1.00 -22.77 -7.76
CA GLU A 23 -1.11 -22.19 -9.11
C GLU A 23 -2.50 -21.62 -9.42
N ALA A 24 -3.56 -22.10 -8.76
CA ALA A 24 -4.92 -21.60 -8.96
C ALA A 24 -5.13 -20.20 -8.35
N TYR A 25 -4.21 -19.73 -7.50
CA TYR A 25 -4.27 -18.45 -6.82
C TYR A 25 -4.45 -17.28 -7.78
N GLN A 26 -3.64 -17.21 -8.84
CA GLN A 26 -3.64 -16.08 -9.78
C GLN A 26 -4.98 -15.93 -10.51
N LYS A 27 -5.62 -17.05 -10.88
CA LYS A 27 -6.97 -17.02 -11.46
C LYS A 27 -8.00 -16.61 -10.41
N CYS A 28 -7.90 -17.13 -9.19
CA CYS A 28 -8.84 -16.87 -8.12
C CYS A 28 -8.84 -15.41 -7.67
N VAL A 29 -7.65 -14.80 -7.52
CA VAL A 29 -7.50 -13.45 -6.96
C VAL A 29 -8.06 -12.37 -7.89
N HIS A 30 -7.96 -12.56 -9.21
CA HIS A 30 -8.51 -11.64 -10.22
C HIS A 30 -9.99 -11.87 -10.55
N GLN A 31 -10.63 -12.85 -9.90
CA GLN A 31 -12.09 -13.03 -9.98
C GLN A 31 -12.75 -12.14 -8.93
N HIS A 32 -13.12 -10.93 -9.33
CA HIS A 32 -13.75 -9.92 -8.49
C HIS A 32 -15.06 -10.42 -7.86
N ILE A 33 -15.22 -10.13 -6.56
CA ILE A 33 -16.44 -10.32 -5.81
C ILE A 33 -16.97 -8.93 -5.43
N ILE A 34 -18.09 -8.54 -6.04
CA ILE A 34 -18.69 -7.23 -5.82
C ILE A 34 -19.57 -7.29 -4.56
N SER A 35 -18.99 -6.91 -3.43
CA SER A 35 -19.67 -6.76 -2.14
C SER A 35 -19.12 -5.53 -1.42
N LYS A 36 -20.00 -4.79 -0.74
CA LYS A 36 -19.58 -3.68 0.14
C LYS A 36 -19.01 -4.18 1.46
N GLU A 37 -19.48 -5.32 1.91
CA GLU A 37 -18.96 -5.99 3.10
C GLU A 37 -17.81 -6.90 2.68
N GLY A 38 -16.63 -6.63 3.26
CA GLY A 38 -15.44 -7.45 3.08
C GLY A 38 -15.51 -8.75 3.88
N PRO A 39 -14.87 -9.83 3.42
CA PRO A 39 -14.74 -11.05 4.22
C PRO A 39 -13.72 -10.86 5.33
N ARG A 40 -13.75 -11.74 6.32
CA ARG A 40 -12.76 -11.76 7.41
C ARG A 40 -11.40 -12.27 6.90
N PHE A 41 -10.30 -11.60 7.24
CA PHE A 41 -8.97 -11.96 6.76
C PHE A 41 -8.22 -12.88 7.74
N PHE A 42 -8.28 -12.56 9.04
CA PHE A 42 -7.58 -13.25 10.12
C PHE A 42 -8.54 -13.87 11.13
N GLU A 43 -8.12 -14.99 11.75
CA GLU A 43 -8.85 -15.58 12.87
C GLU A 43 -8.80 -14.67 14.11
N ASN A 44 -7.67 -13.99 14.31
CA ASN A 44 -7.43 -13.12 15.45
C ASN A 44 -8.02 -11.71 15.24
N ASP A 45 -8.83 -11.22 16.19
CA ASP A 45 -9.47 -9.89 16.11
C ASP A 45 -8.47 -8.72 16.07
N PHE A 46 -7.32 -8.86 16.74
CA PHE A 46 -6.29 -7.83 16.71
C PHE A 46 -5.61 -7.74 15.34
N MET A 47 -5.31 -8.88 14.70
CA MET A 47 -4.77 -8.89 13.34
C MET A 47 -5.79 -8.40 12.31
N GLU A 48 -7.07 -8.74 12.49
CA GLU A 48 -8.17 -8.21 11.68
C GLU A 48 -8.30 -6.70 11.83
N PHE A 49 -8.23 -6.18 13.05
CA PHE A 49 -8.25 -4.74 13.28
C PHE A 49 -7.13 -4.00 12.54
N LEU A 50 -5.95 -4.60 12.40
CA LEU A 50 -4.82 -4.01 11.67
C LEU A 50 -4.99 -3.98 10.15
N THR A 51 -5.94 -4.74 9.58
CA THR A 51 -6.25 -4.68 8.14
C THR A 51 -7.22 -3.55 7.81
N TRP A 52 -8.04 -3.13 8.76
CA TRP A 52 -9.03 -2.08 8.54
C TRP A 52 -8.40 -0.70 8.51
N THR A 53 -8.46 -0.07 7.34
CA THR A 53 -8.03 1.30 7.12
C THR A 53 -9.10 2.05 6.34
N VAL A 54 -9.76 2.97 7.01
CA VAL A 54 -10.71 3.90 6.36
C VAL A 54 -9.95 4.97 5.58
N TRP A 55 -10.50 5.37 4.44
CA TRP A 55 -9.86 6.30 3.49
C TRP A 55 -9.32 7.59 4.13
N TRP A 56 -10.00 8.14 5.15
CA TRP A 56 -9.61 9.41 5.79
C TRP A 56 -8.42 9.28 6.75
N VAL A 57 -8.03 8.07 7.16
CA VAL A 57 -6.81 7.85 7.98
C VAL A 57 -5.59 8.36 7.22
N ILE A 58 -5.57 8.15 5.91
CA ILE A 58 -4.46 8.50 5.04
C ILE A 58 -4.15 10.01 5.05
N PRO A 59 -5.08 10.92 4.69
CA PRO A 59 -4.81 12.36 4.75
C PRO A 59 -4.57 12.83 6.19
N THR A 60 -5.26 12.23 7.18
CA THR A 60 -5.10 12.61 8.60
C THR A 60 -3.67 12.38 9.11
N VAL A 61 -3.04 11.27 8.71
CA VAL A 61 -1.65 10.96 9.10
C VAL A 61 -0.65 11.71 8.23
N ARG A 62 -0.90 11.83 6.92
CA ARG A 62 0.07 12.40 5.97
C ARG A 62 0.16 13.91 6.00
N LEU A 63 -0.96 14.63 6.07
CA LEU A 63 -0.98 16.09 5.99
C LEU A 63 -0.18 16.78 7.11
N PRO A 64 -0.29 16.38 8.40
CA PRO A 64 0.49 17.00 9.46
C PRO A 64 1.99 16.81 9.29
N VAL A 65 2.42 15.62 8.85
CA VAL A 65 3.84 15.31 8.59
C VAL A 65 4.38 16.22 7.50
N VAL A 66 3.64 16.37 6.41
CA VAL A 66 4.02 17.23 5.30
C VAL A 66 4.10 18.71 5.73
N PHE A 67 3.08 19.20 6.43
CA PHE A 67 3.03 20.59 6.91
C PHE A 67 4.19 20.90 7.86
N TYR A 68 4.51 19.96 8.75
CA TYR A 68 5.66 20.06 9.65
C TYR A 68 6.97 20.25 8.89
N PHE A 69 7.21 19.44 7.86
CA PHE A 69 8.46 19.51 7.11
C PHE A 69 8.60 20.74 6.23
N VAL A 70 7.52 21.18 5.55
CA VAL A 70 7.53 22.45 4.80
C VAL A 70 7.82 23.62 5.75
N THR A 71 7.16 23.63 6.91
CA THR A 71 7.39 24.65 7.94
C THR A 71 8.82 24.62 8.45
N MET A 72 9.39 23.43 8.65
CA MET A 72 10.79 23.27 9.06
C MET A 72 11.76 23.82 8.01
N SER A 73 11.58 23.50 6.72
CA SER A 73 12.44 24.02 5.66
C SER A 73 12.44 25.55 5.60
N ILE A 74 11.27 26.18 5.77
CA ILE A 74 11.16 27.64 5.82
C ILE A 74 11.86 28.21 7.06
N ARG A 75 11.65 27.61 8.24
CA ARG A 75 12.32 28.03 9.49
C ARG A 75 13.83 27.89 9.44
N MET A 76 14.35 26.98 8.63
CA MET A 76 15.78 26.80 8.38
C MET A 76 16.36 27.79 7.37
N GLY A 77 15.56 28.76 6.89
CA GLY A 77 16.02 29.85 6.04
C GLY A 77 15.94 29.57 4.53
N HIS A 78 15.32 28.45 4.11
CA HIS A 78 15.08 28.21 2.70
C HIS A 78 13.99 29.15 2.16
N THR A 79 14.26 29.76 1.00
CA THR A 79 13.25 30.55 0.27
C THR A 79 12.21 29.64 -0.37
N ILE A 80 11.07 30.22 -0.76
CA ILE A 80 9.94 29.48 -1.36
C ILE A 80 10.33 28.71 -2.65
N PRO A 81 11.11 29.29 -3.61
CA PRO A 81 11.36 28.58 -4.87
C PRO A 81 12.14 27.26 -4.71
N PRO A 82 13.24 27.18 -3.94
CA PRO A 82 13.89 25.90 -3.65
C PRO A 82 12.97 24.87 -2.97
N VAL A 83 12.13 25.31 -2.03
CA VAL A 83 11.15 24.42 -1.37
C VAL A 83 10.16 23.87 -2.39
N ALA A 84 9.63 24.71 -3.27
CA ALA A 84 8.72 24.31 -4.34
C ALA A 84 9.35 23.30 -5.31
N VAL A 85 10.63 23.48 -5.68
CA VAL A 85 11.36 22.53 -6.53
C VAL A 85 11.45 21.16 -5.87
N VAL A 86 11.85 21.09 -4.60
CA VAL A 86 12.00 19.81 -3.88
C VAL A 86 10.65 19.10 -3.73
N VAL A 87 9.60 19.86 -3.44
CA VAL A 87 8.20 19.40 -3.41
C VAL A 87 7.81 18.79 -4.76
N MET A 88 8.05 19.46 -5.88
CA MET A 88 7.76 18.95 -7.21
C MET A 88 8.58 17.70 -7.56
N THR A 89 9.87 17.67 -7.20
CA THR A 89 10.71 16.47 -7.35
C THR A 89 10.12 15.30 -6.55
N GLY A 90 9.61 15.55 -5.33
CA GLY A 90 8.92 14.56 -4.53
C GLY A 90 7.69 13.96 -5.23
N ILE A 91 6.87 14.77 -5.91
CA ILE A 91 5.75 14.29 -6.75
C ILE A 91 6.24 13.35 -7.85
N LEU A 92 7.28 13.74 -8.58
CA LEU A 92 7.78 12.92 -9.69
C LEU A 92 8.36 11.59 -9.19
N VAL A 93 9.13 11.63 -8.10
CA VAL A 93 9.67 10.42 -7.46
C VAL A 93 8.55 9.52 -6.97
N TRP A 94 7.48 10.08 -6.39
CA TRP A 94 6.32 9.33 -5.95
C TRP A 94 5.61 8.62 -7.10
N ILE A 95 5.31 9.34 -8.19
CA ILE A 95 4.64 8.75 -9.36
C ILE A 95 5.45 7.58 -9.93
N LEU A 96 6.78 7.73 -10.00
CA LEU A 96 7.67 6.66 -10.44
C LEU A 96 7.66 5.46 -9.47
N LEU A 97 7.71 5.73 -8.17
CA LEU A 97 7.68 4.70 -7.13
C LEU A 97 6.36 3.94 -7.14
N GLU A 98 5.23 4.66 -7.18
CA GLU A 98 3.87 4.11 -7.28
C GLU A 98 3.76 3.18 -8.48
N TYR A 99 4.16 3.66 -9.67
CA TYR A 99 4.17 2.85 -10.88
C TYR A 99 5.03 1.58 -10.73
N THR A 100 6.22 1.70 -10.15
CA THR A 100 7.16 0.58 -10.00
C THR A 100 6.63 -0.46 -9.01
N LEU A 101 6.14 -0.02 -7.85
CA LEU A 101 5.55 -0.90 -6.85
C LEU A 101 4.30 -1.58 -7.40
N HIS A 102 3.38 -0.82 -8.00
CA HIS A 102 2.16 -1.36 -8.55
C HIS A 102 2.46 -2.39 -9.64
N ARG A 103 3.28 -2.03 -10.64
CA ARG A 103 3.55 -2.91 -11.78
C ARG A 103 4.36 -4.16 -11.42
N PHE A 104 5.41 -4.04 -10.59
CA PHE A 104 6.39 -5.11 -10.41
C PHE A 104 6.27 -5.84 -9.06
N LEU A 105 5.73 -5.20 -8.02
CA LEU A 105 5.56 -5.83 -6.71
C LEU A 105 4.11 -6.24 -6.46
N PHE A 106 3.13 -5.39 -6.79
CA PHE A 106 1.73 -5.64 -6.50
C PHE A 106 1.05 -6.55 -7.54
N HIS A 107 1.58 -6.63 -8.77
CA HIS A 107 1.12 -7.56 -9.82
C HIS A 107 2.12 -8.70 -10.10
N ILE A 108 2.86 -9.12 -9.07
CA ILE A 108 3.79 -10.25 -9.21
C ILE A 108 3.05 -11.58 -9.30
N GLU A 109 3.45 -12.44 -10.25
CA GLU A 109 2.92 -13.80 -10.34
C GLU A 109 3.53 -14.70 -9.25
N THR A 110 2.68 -15.19 -8.37
CA THR A 110 3.03 -16.06 -7.24
C THR A 110 2.42 -17.45 -7.38
N LYS A 111 3.12 -18.46 -6.83
CA LYS A 111 2.69 -19.87 -6.87
C LYS A 111 2.87 -20.62 -5.56
N SER A 112 3.64 -20.07 -4.62
CA SER A 112 3.96 -20.75 -3.35
C SER A 112 3.05 -20.26 -2.23
N TYR A 113 2.88 -21.08 -1.19
CA TYR A 113 2.05 -20.75 -0.03
C TYR A 113 2.33 -19.35 0.53
N TRP A 114 3.60 -19.07 0.85
CA TRP A 114 4.00 -17.81 1.44
C TRP A 114 3.91 -16.63 0.47
N THR A 115 4.24 -16.84 -0.81
CA THR A 115 4.18 -15.76 -1.81
C THR A 115 2.74 -15.38 -2.16
N ASN A 116 1.85 -16.36 -2.29
CA ASN A 116 0.41 -16.12 -2.48
C ASN A 116 -0.20 -15.39 -1.28
N THR A 117 0.16 -15.80 -0.06
CA THR A 117 -0.31 -15.16 1.18
C THR A 117 0.15 -13.70 1.27
N LEU A 118 1.43 -13.45 0.99
CA LEU A 118 1.99 -12.09 0.98
C LEU A 118 1.36 -11.23 -0.13
N HIS A 119 1.27 -11.74 -1.35
CA HIS A 119 0.62 -11.02 -2.46
C HIS A 119 -0.84 -10.69 -2.14
N TYR A 120 -1.57 -11.61 -1.49
CA TYR A 120 -2.95 -11.35 -1.09
C TYR A 120 -3.06 -10.18 -0.10
N LEU A 121 -2.17 -10.11 0.88
CA LEU A 121 -2.13 -9.00 1.85
C LEU A 121 -1.65 -7.67 1.24
N LEU A 122 -0.77 -7.72 0.23
CA LEU A 122 -0.25 -6.53 -0.43
C LEU A 122 -1.27 -5.94 -1.43
N HIS A 123 -1.86 -6.76 -2.30
CA HIS A 123 -2.75 -6.24 -3.35
C HIS A 123 -3.86 -7.21 -3.79
N GLY A 124 -3.69 -8.51 -3.56
CA GLY A 124 -4.67 -9.49 -3.98
C GLY A 124 -6.04 -9.33 -3.30
N CYS A 125 -6.09 -8.85 -2.05
CA CYS A 125 -7.35 -8.56 -1.37
C CYS A 125 -8.15 -7.47 -2.11
N HIS A 126 -7.48 -6.43 -2.61
CA HIS A 126 -8.08 -5.36 -3.39
C HIS A 126 -8.65 -5.86 -4.73
N HIS A 127 -7.90 -6.69 -5.47
CA HIS A 127 -8.41 -7.34 -6.69
C HIS A 127 -9.61 -8.23 -6.41
N LYS A 128 -9.57 -8.99 -5.32
CA LYS A 128 -10.65 -9.92 -4.99
C LYS A 128 -11.91 -9.20 -4.52
N HIS A 129 -11.76 -8.12 -3.74
CA HIS A 129 -12.84 -7.38 -3.08
C HIS A 129 -12.73 -5.87 -3.36
N PRO A 130 -12.97 -5.42 -4.61
CA PRO A 130 -12.71 -4.04 -5.01
C PRO A 130 -13.62 -2.99 -4.35
N MET A 131 -14.73 -3.43 -3.72
CA MET A 131 -15.72 -2.56 -3.09
C MET A 131 -15.67 -2.59 -1.55
N ASP A 132 -14.67 -3.27 -0.96
CA ASP A 132 -14.44 -3.23 0.48
C ASP A 132 -13.77 -1.91 0.88
N GLY A 133 -14.55 -1.01 1.47
CA GLY A 133 -14.10 0.33 1.85
C GLY A 133 -13.10 0.37 3.02
N LEU A 134 -12.89 -0.74 3.74
CA LEU A 134 -11.92 -0.83 4.83
C LEU A 134 -10.58 -1.42 4.39
N CYS A 135 -10.54 -2.12 3.26
CA CYS A 135 -9.33 -2.75 2.73
C CYS A 135 -8.88 -2.14 1.40
N LEU A 136 -9.44 -0.98 1.03
CA LEU A 136 -9.11 -0.30 -0.21
C LEU A 136 -7.76 0.41 -0.13
N VAL A 137 -7.50 1.09 0.98
CA VAL A 137 -6.25 1.84 1.18
C VAL A 137 -5.24 1.02 1.98
N PHE A 138 -3.96 1.22 1.68
CA PHE A 138 -2.89 0.49 2.36
C PHE A 138 -2.83 0.84 3.86
N PRO A 139 -2.81 -0.14 4.77
CA PRO A 139 -2.67 0.13 6.20
C PRO A 139 -1.40 0.92 6.52
N PRO A 140 -1.44 1.90 7.45
CA PRO A 140 -0.27 2.71 7.81
C PRO A 140 0.93 1.87 8.26
N ALA A 141 0.70 0.75 8.96
CA ALA A 141 1.74 -0.17 9.38
C ALA A 141 2.41 -0.88 8.20
N ALA A 142 1.62 -1.44 7.27
CA ALA A 142 2.14 -2.10 6.07
C ALA A 142 2.87 -1.10 5.14
N THR A 143 2.33 0.11 5.04
CA THR A 143 2.98 1.26 4.43
C THR A 143 4.35 1.52 5.06
N ALA A 144 4.45 1.63 6.39
CA ALA A 144 5.72 1.98 7.04
C ALA A 144 6.81 0.92 6.74
N ILE A 145 6.44 -0.36 6.71
CA ILE A 145 7.34 -1.48 6.39
C ILE A 145 7.85 -1.36 4.94
N LEU A 146 6.96 -1.17 3.97
CA LEU A 146 7.35 -1.06 2.56
C LEU A 146 8.26 0.15 2.31
N TYR A 147 8.01 1.28 2.99
CA TYR A 147 8.75 2.51 2.76
C TYR A 147 10.05 2.61 3.54
N PHE A 148 10.23 1.83 4.60
CA PHE A 148 11.46 1.85 5.40
C PHE A 148 12.75 1.71 4.56
N PRO A 149 12.90 0.74 3.63
CA PRO A 149 14.09 0.65 2.79
C PRO A 149 14.25 1.87 1.86
N PHE A 150 13.16 2.36 1.27
CA PHE A 150 13.19 3.55 0.40
C PHE A 150 13.60 4.81 1.17
N TRP A 151 13.11 4.98 2.40
CA TRP A 151 13.51 6.07 3.29
C TRP A 151 15.02 6.05 3.54
N ASN A 152 15.57 4.88 3.90
CA ASN A 152 17.00 4.75 4.15
C ASN A 152 17.82 5.02 2.88
N LEU A 153 17.35 4.58 1.72
CA LEU A 153 17.99 4.86 0.43
C LEU A 153 17.99 6.35 0.11
N LEU A 154 16.85 7.04 0.26
CA LEU A 154 16.74 8.48 0.00
C LEU A 154 17.65 9.30 0.90
N ARG A 155 17.82 8.91 2.17
CA ARG A 155 18.77 9.58 3.09
C ARG A 155 20.23 9.49 2.64
N LEU A 156 20.60 8.52 1.80
CA LEU A 156 21.96 8.44 1.27
C LEU A 156 22.23 9.54 0.22
N PHE A 157 21.19 10.02 -0.45
CA PHE A 157 21.29 10.98 -1.56
C PHE A 157 20.70 12.37 -1.25
N SER A 158 20.09 12.54 -0.07
CA SER A 158 19.42 13.79 0.32
C SER A 158 19.87 14.29 1.69
N THR A 159 19.81 15.59 1.87
CA THR A 159 20.09 16.24 3.16
C THR A 159 18.89 16.09 4.11
N ALA A 160 19.13 16.22 5.41
CA ALA A 160 18.05 16.22 6.41
C ALA A 160 16.94 17.26 6.13
N THR A 161 17.26 18.31 5.38
CA THR A 161 16.34 19.39 4.99
C THR A 161 15.52 19.12 3.73
N THR A 162 15.97 18.22 2.85
CA THR A 162 15.32 17.91 1.57
C THR A 162 14.67 16.53 1.54
N CYS A 163 15.20 15.58 2.31
CA CYS A 163 14.66 14.22 2.48
C CYS A 163 13.15 14.18 2.79
N PRO A 164 12.60 15.09 3.64
CA PRO A 164 11.18 15.02 3.95
C PRO A 164 10.26 15.64 2.89
N ALA A 165 10.75 16.59 2.10
CA ALA A 165 9.98 17.18 1.00
C ALA A 165 9.88 16.23 -0.20
N LEU A 166 10.74 15.19 -0.29
CA LEU A 166 10.57 14.09 -1.23
C LEU A 166 9.34 13.21 -0.93
N PHE A 167 8.78 13.26 0.29
CA PHE A 167 7.51 12.60 0.64
C PHE A 167 6.28 13.38 0.16
N TRP A 168 6.43 14.60 -0.35
CA TRP A 168 5.34 15.45 -0.83
C TRP A 168 4.50 14.79 -1.93
N GLY A 169 5.13 13.96 -2.78
CA GLY A 169 4.42 13.33 -3.89
C GLY A 169 3.24 12.47 -3.52
N ARG A 170 3.26 11.93 -2.30
CA ARG A 170 2.25 11.02 -1.79
C ARG A 170 0.91 11.69 -1.47
N LEU A 171 0.82 13.01 -1.48
CA LEU A 171 -0.46 13.74 -1.33
C LEU A 171 -1.24 13.84 -2.64
N VAL A 172 -0.59 13.69 -3.80
CA VAL A 172 -1.24 13.79 -5.12
C VAL A 172 -1.75 12.43 -5.60
N GLY A 173 -1.17 11.33 -5.10
CA GLY A 173 -1.70 9.97 -5.30
C GLY A 173 -2.90 9.70 -4.39
N LEU A 174 -4.11 9.94 -4.89
CA LEU A 174 -5.37 9.51 -4.25
C LEU A 174 -5.58 7.98 -4.32
N CYS A 175 -4.78 7.29 -5.13
CA CYS A 175 -4.78 5.84 -5.22
C CYS A 175 -3.82 5.31 -4.15
N ASP A 176 -4.35 5.05 -2.97
CA ASP A 176 -3.70 4.05 -2.13
C ASP A 176 -4.01 2.70 -2.78
N VAL A 177 -3.02 2.28 -3.59
CA VAL A 177 -2.91 1.15 -4.52
C VAL A 177 -3.41 1.38 -5.95
#